data_AF-A0A6B2F408-F1
#
_entry.id   AF-A0A6B2F408-F1
#
_cell.length_a   1.000
_cell.length_b   1.000
_cell.length_c   1.000
_cell.angle_alpha   90.00
_cell.angle_beta   90.00
_cell.angle_gamma   90.00
#
_symmetry.space_group_name_H-M   'P 1'
#
loop_
_entity.id
_entity.type
_entity.pdbx_description
1 polymer ?
#
loop_
_entity_poly.entity_id
_entity_poly.type
_entity_poly.pdbx_seq_one_letter_code
_entity_poly.pdbx_strand_id
1 'polypeptide(L)'
;LLDSDNTAMNKLIAHLGGPDKVTAFARSLGDETFRLDRTEPTLNTAIPGDPRDTTTPLAMAQTLKNLTLGKALAETQRAQLVTWLKGNTTGSASIRAGLPKSWVVGDKTGSGDYGTTNDIAVIWPENHAPLVLVTYFTQPEQKAESRRDILAAAAKIVTHGF
;
A
#
# COMPACT_ATOMS: atom_id res chain seq x y z
N LEU A 1 5.50 -4.00 9.08
CA LEU A 1 4.17 -3.46 8.65
C LEU A 1 3.74 -2.27 9.49
N LEU A 2 3.73 -2.39 10.83
CA LEU A 2 3.24 -1.37 11.75
C LEU A 2 3.95 -0.01 11.62
N ASP A 3 5.29 -0.01 11.62
CA ASP A 3 6.08 1.23 11.71
C ASP A 3 6.93 1.54 10.46
N SER A 4 6.76 0.77 9.39
CA SER A 4 7.56 0.89 8.15
C SER A 4 9.08 0.70 8.32
N ASP A 5 9.50 -0.29 9.13
CA ASP A 5 10.92 -0.63 9.33
C ASP A 5 11.57 -1.23 8.05
N ASN A 6 12.50 -0.46 7.47
CA ASN A 6 13.23 -0.82 6.27
C ASN A 6 14.24 -1.97 6.47
N THR A 7 14.79 -2.13 7.68
CA THR A 7 15.67 -3.25 8.00
C THR A 7 14.89 -4.55 8.03
N ALA A 8 13.70 -4.54 8.65
CA ALA A 8 12.80 -5.68 8.64
C ALA A 8 12.37 -6.05 7.21
N MET A 9 12.08 -5.05 6.35
CA MET A 9 11.78 -5.28 4.93
C MET A 9 12.93 -5.99 4.22
N ASN A 10 14.17 -5.50 4.36
CA ASN A 10 15.34 -6.14 3.75
C ASN A 10 15.55 -7.59 4.24
N LYS A 11 15.28 -7.88 5.52
CA LYS A 11 15.35 -9.25 6.05
C LYS A 11 14.30 -10.17 5.43
N LEU A 12 13.07 -9.68 5.25
CA LEU A 12 12.02 -10.43 4.57
C LEU A 12 12.34 -10.68 3.10
N ILE A 13 12.83 -9.67 2.37
CA ILE A 13 13.27 -9.82 0.98
C ILE A 13 14.39 -10.87 0.89
N ALA A 14 15.39 -10.81 1.79
CA ALA A 14 16.48 -11.79 1.83
C ALA A 14 15.97 -13.21 2.15
N HIS A 15 15.02 -13.34 3.07
CA HIS A 15 14.41 -14.64 3.40
C HIS A 15 13.65 -15.24 2.21
N LEU A 16 12.99 -14.41 1.40
CA LEU A 16 12.31 -14.83 0.19
C LEU A 16 13.26 -15.17 -0.97
N GLY A 17 14.52 -14.70 -0.91
CA GLY A 17 15.55 -14.95 -1.91
C GLY A 17 15.81 -13.78 -2.88
N GLY A 18 15.28 -12.59 -2.62
CA GLY A 18 15.53 -11.38 -3.41
C GLY A 18 14.26 -10.66 -3.91
N PRO A 19 14.40 -9.44 -4.47
CA PRO A 19 13.27 -8.67 -5.01
C PRO A 19 12.50 -9.40 -6.13
N ASP A 20 13.21 -10.18 -6.95
CA ASP A 20 12.62 -11.02 -8.01
C ASP A 20 11.62 -12.03 -7.45
N LYS A 21 11.86 -12.55 -6.24
CA LYS A 21 10.95 -13.50 -5.56
C LYS A 21 9.69 -12.84 -5.05
N VAL A 22 9.75 -11.58 -4.65
CA VAL A 22 8.56 -10.77 -4.34
C VAL A 22 7.74 -10.54 -5.62
N THR A 23 8.41 -10.20 -6.73
CA THR A 23 7.76 -10.06 -8.04
C THR A 23 7.13 -11.37 -8.51
N ALA A 24 7.83 -12.50 -8.36
CA ALA A 24 7.31 -13.82 -8.71
C ALA A 24 6.09 -14.21 -7.85
N PHE A 25 6.09 -13.85 -6.56
CA PHE A 25 4.90 -14.01 -5.72
C PHE A 25 3.73 -13.16 -6.22
N ALA A 26 3.94 -11.91 -6.63
CA ALA A 26 2.87 -11.11 -7.23
C ALA A 26 2.31 -11.77 -8.51
N ARG A 27 3.18 -12.30 -9.37
CA ARG A 27 2.77 -13.06 -10.58
C ARG A 27 1.94 -14.30 -10.25
N SER A 28 2.27 -15.02 -9.17
CA SER A 28 1.48 -16.19 -8.75
C SER A 28 0.06 -15.85 -8.28
N LEU A 29 -0.19 -14.57 -7.95
CA LEU A 29 -1.51 -14.03 -7.63
C LEU A 29 -2.26 -13.46 -8.85
N GLY A 30 -1.65 -13.52 -10.04
CA GLY A 30 -2.17 -12.92 -11.26
C GLY A 30 -1.86 -11.43 -11.44
N ASP A 31 -0.98 -10.85 -10.61
CA ASP A 31 -0.53 -9.47 -10.79
C ASP A 31 0.62 -9.44 -11.81
N GLU A 32 0.31 -9.05 -13.04
CA GLU A 32 1.28 -8.92 -14.15
C GLU A 32 2.00 -7.56 -14.19
N THR A 33 1.63 -6.63 -13.30
CA THR A 33 2.10 -5.24 -13.35
C THR A 33 3.16 -4.94 -12.30
N PHE A 34 2.95 -5.43 -11.07
CA PHE A 34 3.85 -5.18 -9.96
C PHE A 34 5.28 -5.62 -10.28
N ARG A 35 6.27 -4.82 -9.89
CA ARG A 35 7.67 -5.20 -9.91
C ARG A 35 8.39 -4.60 -8.72
N LEU A 36 9.24 -5.40 -8.09
CA LEU A 36 10.20 -4.98 -7.10
C LEU A 36 11.59 -5.33 -7.63
N ASP A 37 12.40 -4.31 -7.84
CA ASP A 37 13.70 -4.41 -8.52
C ASP A 37 14.86 -4.19 -7.56
N ARG A 38 14.63 -3.45 -6.47
CA ARG A 38 15.66 -3.05 -5.51
C ARG A 38 15.26 -3.35 -4.07
N THR A 39 16.24 -3.21 -3.18
CA THR A 39 16.06 -3.29 -1.73
C THR A 39 16.01 -1.88 -1.12
N GLU A 40 15.67 -1.82 0.16
CA GLU A 40 15.73 -0.58 0.93
C GLU A 40 17.19 -0.12 1.10
N PRO A 41 17.47 1.20 1.04
CA PRO A 41 16.51 2.30 0.84
C PRO A 41 16.26 2.64 -0.64
N THR A 42 17.02 2.03 -1.55
CA THR A 42 17.11 2.48 -2.96
C THR A 42 15.84 2.28 -3.78
N LEU A 43 14.89 1.45 -3.33
CA LEU A 43 13.58 1.32 -3.98
C LEU A 43 12.74 2.61 -3.91
N ASN A 44 13.09 3.56 -3.03
CA ASN A 44 12.32 4.80 -2.81
C ASN A 44 12.80 6.01 -3.64
N THR A 45 13.65 5.82 -4.66
CA THR A 45 14.14 6.96 -5.48
C THR A 45 13.04 7.61 -6.32
N ALA A 46 11.95 6.89 -6.62
CA ALA A 46 10.73 7.41 -7.24
C ALA A 46 10.93 8.36 -8.44
N ILE A 47 11.93 8.08 -9.28
CA ILE A 47 12.34 8.97 -10.37
C ILE A 47 11.24 8.97 -11.45
N PRO A 48 10.73 10.13 -11.90
CA PRO A 48 9.76 10.19 -12.97
C PRO A 48 10.23 9.47 -14.24
N GLY A 49 9.45 8.52 -14.71
CA GLY A 49 9.77 7.69 -15.89
C GLY A 49 10.65 6.46 -15.62
N ASP A 50 11.18 6.28 -14.40
CA ASP A 50 11.87 5.04 -14.02
C ASP A 50 10.85 3.93 -13.74
N PRO A 51 10.88 2.81 -14.48
CA PRO A 51 9.90 1.74 -14.29
C PRO A 51 10.19 0.88 -13.05
N ARG A 52 11.34 1.00 -12.40
CA ARG A 52 11.72 0.13 -11.28
C ARG A 52 10.87 0.39 -10.03
N ASP A 53 10.55 -0.68 -9.31
CA ASP A 53 9.79 -0.62 -8.04
C ASP A 53 8.40 0.02 -8.20
N THR A 54 7.75 -0.23 -9.34
CA THR A 54 6.45 0.36 -9.69
C THR A 54 5.33 -0.68 -9.75
N THR A 55 4.11 -0.17 -9.69
CA THR A 55 2.88 -0.87 -10.04
C THR A 55 1.84 0.18 -10.48
N THR A 56 0.63 -0.25 -10.84
CA THR A 56 -0.50 0.65 -11.09
C THR A 56 -1.48 0.63 -9.92
N PRO A 57 -2.28 1.69 -9.71
CA PRO A 57 -3.33 1.70 -8.69
C PRO A 57 -4.32 0.53 -8.82
N LEU A 58 -4.69 0.17 -10.06
CA LEU A 58 -5.60 -0.93 -10.34
C LEU A 58 -5.01 -2.29 -9.93
N ALA A 59 -3.77 -2.59 -10.37
CA ALA A 59 -3.12 -3.86 -10.05
C ALA A 59 -2.93 -4.02 -8.53
N MET A 60 -2.46 -2.98 -7.84
CA MET A 60 -2.31 -3.02 -6.38
C MET A 60 -3.65 -3.17 -5.65
N ALA A 61 -4.72 -2.52 -6.12
CA ALA A 61 -6.05 -2.68 -5.51
C ALA A 61 -6.57 -4.12 -5.66
N GLN A 62 -6.37 -4.74 -6.81
CA GLN A 62 -6.74 -6.14 -7.05
C GLN A 62 -5.91 -7.10 -6.19
N THR A 63 -4.59 -6.91 -6.14
CA THR A 63 -3.68 -7.69 -5.29
C THR A 63 -4.04 -7.56 -3.82
N LEU A 64 -4.24 -6.34 -3.32
CA LEU A 64 -4.62 -6.10 -1.93
C LEU A 64 -5.98 -6.74 -1.59
N LYS A 65 -6.97 -6.65 -2.49
CA LYS A 65 -8.26 -7.34 -2.34
C LYS A 65 -8.06 -8.85 -2.23
N ASN A 66 -7.27 -9.44 -3.13
CA ASN A 66 -7.03 -10.89 -3.16
C ASN A 66 -6.34 -11.39 -1.88
N LEU A 67 -5.38 -10.61 -1.37
CA LEU A 67 -4.61 -10.92 -0.16
C LEU A 67 -5.40 -10.76 1.13
N THR A 68 -6.31 -9.77 1.21
CA THR A 68 -7.00 -9.41 2.48
C THR A 68 -8.44 -9.91 2.57
N LEU A 69 -9.15 -9.99 1.45
CA LEU A 69 -10.57 -10.38 1.38
C LEU A 69 -10.78 -11.64 0.54
N GLY A 70 -9.86 -11.95 -0.38
CA GLY A 70 -9.92 -13.10 -1.28
C GLY A 70 -9.32 -14.37 -0.69
N LYS A 71 -8.95 -15.32 -1.56
CA LYS A 71 -8.42 -16.64 -1.19
C LYS A 71 -6.95 -16.85 -1.59
N ALA A 72 -6.22 -15.76 -1.88
CA ALA A 72 -4.79 -15.82 -2.22
C ALA A 72 -3.94 -16.39 -1.07
N LEU A 73 -4.37 -16.12 0.17
CA LEU A 73 -3.78 -16.66 1.38
C LEU A 73 -4.76 -17.60 2.06
N ALA A 74 -4.22 -18.61 2.76
CA ALA A 74 -5.00 -19.39 3.71
C ALA A 74 -5.54 -18.49 4.83
N GLU A 75 -6.63 -18.95 5.46
CA GLU A 75 -7.45 -18.10 6.33
C GLU A 75 -6.67 -17.47 7.49
N THR A 76 -5.78 -18.23 8.15
CA THR A 76 -4.98 -17.74 9.27
C THR A 76 -3.96 -16.70 8.83
N GLN A 77 -3.29 -16.87 7.68
CA GLN A 77 -2.35 -15.90 7.12
C GLN A 77 -3.07 -14.63 6.65
N ARG A 78 -4.26 -14.77 6.04
CA ARG A 78 -5.11 -13.62 5.66
C ARG A 78 -5.52 -12.82 6.89
N ALA A 79 -6.00 -13.49 7.94
CA ALA A 79 -6.37 -12.85 9.20
C ALA A 79 -5.18 -12.13 9.85
N GLN A 80 -3.99 -12.74 9.83
CA GLN A 80 -2.77 -12.12 10.34
C GLN A 80 -2.38 -10.87 9.56
N LEU A 81 -2.42 -10.91 8.22
CA LEU A 81 -2.15 -9.75 7.37
C LEU A 81 -3.12 -8.62 7.66
N VAL A 82 -4.42 -8.91 7.72
CA VAL A 82 -5.46 -7.93 8.06
C VAL A 82 -5.22 -7.34 9.45
N THR A 83 -4.81 -8.14 10.42
CA THR A 83 -4.50 -7.69 11.78
C THR A 83 -3.34 -6.71 11.78
N TRP A 84 -2.26 -7.03 11.07
CA TRP A 84 -1.11 -6.13 10.94
C TRP A 84 -1.45 -4.82 10.23
N LEU A 85 -2.27 -4.86 9.17
CA LEU A 85 -2.71 -3.66 8.44
C LEU A 85 -3.59 -2.76 9.32
N LYS A 86 -4.54 -3.34 10.06
CA LYS A 86 -5.38 -2.59 11.02
C LYS A 86 -4.53 -1.90 12.09
N GLY A 87 -3.46 -2.57 12.54
CA GLY A 87 -2.53 -2.05 13.52
C GLY A 87 -1.56 -0.97 13.02
N ASN A 88 -1.56 -0.59 11.74
CA ASN A 88 -0.61 0.40 11.21
C ASN A 88 -0.65 1.72 12.01
N THR A 89 0.53 2.22 12.40
CA THR A 89 0.68 3.44 13.22
C THR A 89 0.95 4.69 12.36
N THR A 90 1.32 4.49 11.08
CA THR A 90 1.77 5.57 10.19
C THR A 90 0.67 6.23 9.36
N GLY A 91 -0.52 5.62 9.28
CA GLY A 91 -1.60 5.99 8.35
C GLY A 91 -2.58 7.07 8.81
N SER A 92 -2.43 7.60 10.03
CA SER A 92 -3.45 8.47 10.65
C SER A 92 -3.76 9.75 9.88
N ALA A 93 -2.80 10.25 9.08
CA ALA A 93 -2.91 11.47 8.29
C ALA A 93 -3.21 11.24 6.79
N SER A 94 -3.30 9.98 6.34
CA SER A 94 -3.49 9.60 4.93
C SER A 94 -4.94 9.21 4.65
N ILE A 95 -5.23 8.02 4.09
CA ILE A 95 -6.60 7.59 3.78
C ILE A 95 -7.50 7.68 5.02
N ARG A 96 -7.00 7.23 6.20
CA ARG A 96 -7.78 7.25 7.45
C ARG A 96 -8.28 8.65 7.85
N ALA A 97 -7.60 9.72 7.45
CA ALA A 97 -8.01 11.09 7.78
C ALA A 97 -9.22 11.55 6.95
N GLY A 98 -9.45 10.95 5.78
CA GLY A 98 -10.57 11.27 4.90
C GLY A 98 -11.87 10.52 5.21
N LEU A 99 -11.85 9.55 6.13
CA LEU A 99 -12.95 8.62 6.37
C LEU A 99 -13.66 8.87 7.72
N PRO A 100 -14.93 8.44 7.87
CA PRO A 100 -15.62 8.45 9.16
C PRO A 100 -14.84 7.71 10.23
N LYS A 101 -14.81 8.24 11.45
CA LYS A 101 -14.06 7.64 12.58
C LYS A 101 -14.62 6.30 13.04
N SER A 102 -15.88 5.99 12.73
CA SER A 102 -16.49 4.69 13.03
C SER A 102 -16.01 3.57 12.12
N TRP A 103 -15.45 3.90 10.94
CA TRP A 103 -14.99 2.90 9.99
C TRP A 103 -13.67 2.28 10.42
N VAL A 104 -13.58 0.95 10.31
CA VAL A 104 -12.33 0.24 10.56
C VAL A 104 -11.49 0.28 9.29
N VAL A 105 -10.21 0.60 9.42
CA VAL A 105 -9.27 0.70 8.30
C VAL A 105 -8.01 -0.10 8.60
N GLY A 106 -7.57 -0.90 7.64
CA GLY A 106 -6.25 -1.48 7.61
C GLY A 106 -5.49 -0.98 6.40
N ASP A 107 -4.34 -0.36 6.61
CA ASP A 107 -3.62 0.35 5.54
C ASP A 107 -2.10 0.15 5.63
N LYS A 108 -1.41 0.53 4.56
CA LYS A 108 0.03 0.72 4.56
C LYS A 108 0.41 1.94 3.75
N THR A 109 1.09 2.86 4.42
CA THR A 109 1.67 4.06 3.81
C THR A 109 2.99 3.77 3.08
N GLY A 110 3.36 4.65 2.15
CA GLY A 110 4.69 4.70 1.54
C GLY A 110 5.13 6.14 1.30
N SER A 111 6.43 6.38 1.41
CA SER A 111 7.04 7.69 1.16
C SER A 111 8.38 7.52 0.47
N GLY A 112 8.76 8.46 -0.40
CA GLY A 112 10.05 8.45 -1.06
C GLY A 112 10.45 9.82 -1.59
N ASP A 113 11.50 9.84 -2.39
CA ASP A 113 11.90 11.02 -3.16
C ASP A 113 10.74 11.51 -4.05
N TYR A 114 10.90 12.69 -4.62
CA TYR A 114 9.89 13.35 -5.45
C TYR A 114 8.59 13.64 -4.67
N GLY A 115 8.71 13.83 -3.35
CA GLY A 115 7.57 13.98 -2.44
C GLY A 115 6.51 12.90 -2.60
N THR A 116 6.96 11.69 -2.98
CA THR A 116 6.07 10.56 -3.21
C THR A 116 5.36 10.23 -1.91
N THR A 117 4.04 10.21 -1.94
CA THR A 117 3.17 10.03 -0.79
C THR A 117 2.07 9.04 -1.17
N ASN A 118 2.14 7.83 -0.63
CA ASN A 118 1.32 6.72 -1.03
C ASN A 118 0.56 6.14 0.16
N ASP A 119 -0.61 5.58 -0.09
CA ASP A 119 -1.36 4.78 0.88
C ASP A 119 -2.25 3.76 0.17
N ILE A 120 -2.34 2.55 0.73
CA ILE A 120 -3.23 1.49 0.25
C ILE A 120 -4.02 0.96 1.43
N ALA A 121 -5.34 0.80 1.28
CA ALA A 121 -6.22 0.47 2.38
C ALA A 121 -7.28 -0.55 2.00
N VAL A 122 -7.57 -1.44 2.93
CA VAL A 122 -8.83 -2.18 3.03
C VAL A 122 -9.68 -1.55 4.14
N ILE A 123 -10.92 -1.23 3.81
CA ILE A 123 -11.82 -0.39 4.62
C ILE A 123 -13.09 -1.18 4.88
N TRP A 124 -13.57 -1.15 6.12
CA TRP A 124 -14.83 -1.77 6.53
C TRP A 124 -15.79 -0.67 7.00
N PRO A 125 -16.64 -0.14 6.09
CA PRO A 125 -17.71 0.77 6.45
C PRO A 125 -18.75 0.08 7.34
N GLU A 126 -19.46 0.87 8.13
CA GLU A 126 -20.63 0.36 8.88
C GLU A 126 -21.74 -0.01 7.89
N ASN A 127 -22.33 -1.20 8.02
CA ASN A 127 -23.47 -1.67 7.21
C ASN A 127 -23.24 -1.81 5.70
N HIS A 128 -21.99 -1.72 5.21
CA HIS A 128 -21.66 -1.98 3.81
C HIS A 128 -20.58 -3.05 3.66
N ALA A 129 -20.45 -3.59 2.44
CA ALA A 129 -19.36 -4.49 2.11
C ALA A 129 -17.99 -3.76 2.19
N PRO A 130 -16.89 -4.49 2.47
CA PRO A 130 -15.57 -3.87 2.53
C PRO A 130 -15.14 -3.27 1.18
N LEU A 131 -14.34 -2.20 1.26
CA LEU A 131 -13.79 -1.48 0.12
C LEU A 131 -12.26 -1.65 0.09
N VAL A 132 -11.68 -1.56 -1.10
CA VAL A 132 -10.23 -1.42 -1.28
C VAL A 132 -9.95 -0.12 -2.02
N LEU A 133 -9.06 0.69 -1.45
CA LEU A 133 -8.68 1.99 -1.98
C LEU A 133 -7.16 2.08 -2.08
N VAL A 134 -6.66 2.53 -3.22
CA VAL A 134 -5.24 2.80 -3.46
C VAL A 134 -5.10 4.25 -3.91
N THR A 135 -4.28 5.02 -3.20
CA THR A 135 -3.97 6.41 -3.55
C THR A 135 -2.46 6.57 -3.65
N TYR A 136 -2.00 6.87 -4.87
CA TYR A 136 -0.60 7.16 -5.16
C TYR A 136 -0.45 8.60 -5.62
N PHE A 137 0.54 9.30 -5.07
CA PHE A 137 0.85 10.68 -5.40
C PHE A 137 2.36 10.87 -5.46
N THR A 138 2.85 11.54 -6.50
CA THR A 138 4.26 11.90 -6.68
C THR A 138 4.35 13.27 -7.35
N GLN A 139 5.47 13.95 -7.21
CA GLN A 139 5.63 15.35 -7.60
C GLN A 139 6.83 15.56 -8.56
N PRO A 140 6.89 16.69 -9.28
CA PRO A 140 7.95 16.91 -10.28
C PRO A 140 9.36 17.10 -9.67
N GLU A 141 9.46 17.65 -8.46
CA GLU A 141 10.75 17.99 -7.84
C GLU A 141 11.22 16.91 -6.87
N GLN A 142 12.46 16.42 -7.01
CA GLN A 142 13.02 15.35 -6.17
C GLN A 142 12.92 15.64 -4.66
N LYS A 143 13.06 16.90 -4.26
CA LYS A 143 13.02 17.34 -2.86
C LYS A 143 11.65 17.86 -2.42
N ALA A 144 10.59 17.61 -3.19
CA ALA A 144 9.25 18.02 -2.81
C ALA A 144 8.82 17.40 -1.47
N GLU A 145 8.08 18.17 -0.67
CA GLU A 145 7.55 17.71 0.61
C GLU A 145 6.37 16.75 0.43
N SER A 146 6.20 15.81 1.37
CA SER A 146 5.08 14.85 1.33
C SER A 146 3.71 15.54 1.47
N ARG A 147 2.68 15.00 0.81
CA ARG A 147 1.32 15.56 0.75
C ARG A 147 0.24 14.55 1.16
N ARG A 148 0.24 14.17 2.44
CA ARG A 148 -0.74 13.20 2.98
C ARG A 148 -2.18 13.74 2.96
N ASP A 149 -2.33 15.06 3.03
CA ASP A 149 -3.59 15.78 2.89
C ASP A 149 -4.28 15.49 1.54
N ILE A 150 -3.51 15.31 0.47
CA ILE A 150 -4.05 14.93 -0.85
C ILE A 150 -4.65 13.53 -0.82
N LEU A 151 -4.01 12.59 -0.11
CA LEU A 151 -4.55 11.23 0.03
C LEU A 151 -5.83 11.21 0.86
N ALA A 152 -5.89 12.00 1.94
CA ALA A 152 -7.08 12.17 2.75
C ALA A 152 -8.24 12.78 1.95
N ALA A 153 -7.95 13.81 1.14
CA ALA A 153 -8.93 14.44 0.27
C ALA A 153 -9.46 13.46 -0.80
N ALA A 154 -8.57 12.69 -1.44
CA ALA A 154 -8.94 11.68 -2.41
C ALA A 154 -9.84 10.60 -1.79
N ALA A 155 -9.50 10.10 -0.59
CA ALA A 155 -10.33 9.15 0.14
C ALA A 155 -11.74 9.71 0.41
N LYS A 156 -11.82 10.95 0.92
CA LYS A 156 -13.09 11.62 1.19
C LYS A 156 -13.95 11.78 -0.06
N ILE A 157 -13.35 12.09 -1.20
CA ILE A 157 -14.07 12.23 -2.48
C ILE A 157 -14.64 10.89 -2.93
N VAL A 158 -13.83 9.83 -2.93
CA VAL A 158 -14.24 8.50 -3.42
C VAL A 158 -15.30 7.87 -2.53
N THR A 159 -15.24 8.12 -1.21
CA THR A 159 -16.22 7.59 -0.26
C THR A 159 -17.38 8.54 0.02
N HIS A 160 -17.50 9.63 -0.73
CA HIS A 160 -18.62 10.55 -0.57
C HIS A 160 -19.92 9.87 -1.00
N GLY A 161 -20.88 9.74 -0.07
CA GLY A 161 -22.16 9.10 -0.32
C GLY A 161 -22.15 7.57 -0.24
N PHE A 162 -21.04 6.97 0.19
CA PHE A 162 -21.04 5.61 0.75
C PHE A 162 -21.68 5.59 2.13
#